data_AF-A0A849CD64-F1
#
_entry.id   AF-A0A849CD64-F1
#
_cell.length_a   1.000
_cell.length_b   1.000
_cell.length_c   1.000
_cell.angle_alpha   90.00
_cell.angle_beta   90.00
_cell.angle_gamma   90.00
#
_symmetry.space_group_name_H-M   'P 1'
#
loop_
_entity.id
_entity.type
_entity.pdbx_description
1 polymer ?
#
loop_
_entity_poly.entity_id
_entity_poly.type
_entity_poly.pdbx_seq_one_letter_code
_entity_poly.pdbx_strand_id
1 'polypeptide(L)'
;MSGILRTTVQVIVVGAATSLLTIGSVAIAVADPNPVPVPGNYEPGSGDLHDYCTSPMPNEYLGADFKGACARHDQCMEKHRDDQVYGDCHDDFESDLQAVCNWAFSSTLDYHRRKSCNTYVDGVIAVVRAKN
;
A
#
# COMPACT_ATOMS: atom_id res chain seq x y z
N MET A 1 13.26 10.55 27.06
CA MET A 1 12.14 11.34 27.61
C MET A 1 11.04 11.30 26.57
N SER A 2 10.05 10.41 26.73
CA SER A 2 8.94 10.22 25.80
C SER A 2 7.93 11.36 25.92
N GLY A 3 7.69 12.07 24.81
CA GLY A 3 6.63 13.08 24.70
C GLY A 3 5.37 12.44 24.13
N ILE A 4 4.32 12.34 24.95
CA ILE A 4 2.97 11.95 24.51
C ILE A 4 2.30 13.20 23.96
N LEU A 5 2.17 13.29 22.63
CA LEU A 5 1.39 14.34 21.97
C LEU A 5 -0.11 14.01 22.17
N ARG A 6 -0.81 14.88 22.90
CA ARG A 6 -2.26 14.81 23.12
C ARG A 6 -3.00 15.10 21.81
N THR A 7 -3.67 14.09 21.25
CA THR A 7 -4.68 14.30 20.21
C THR A 7 -6.05 14.43 20.86
N THR A 8 -6.63 15.62 20.82
CA THR A 8 -7.95 15.92 21.35
C THR A 8 -9.02 15.30 20.45
N VAL A 9 -9.69 14.24 20.90
CA VAL A 9 -10.85 13.65 20.23
C VAL A 9 -12.07 14.52 20.55
N GLN A 10 -12.62 15.24 19.57
CA GLN A 10 -13.92 15.89 19.72
C GLN A 10 -15.02 14.87 19.45
N VAL A 11 -15.69 14.42 20.51
CA VAL A 11 -16.89 13.57 20.41
C VAL A 11 -18.10 14.49 20.21
N ILE A 12 -18.65 14.52 19.00
CA ILE A 12 -19.92 15.19 18.73
C ILE A 12 -21.05 14.25 19.20
N VAL A 13 -21.59 14.52 20.39
CA VAL A 13 -22.78 13.79 20.90
C VAL A 13 -24.02 14.44 20.31
N VAL A 14 -24.60 13.84 19.26
CA VAL A 14 -25.94 14.21 18.77
C VAL A 14 -26.95 13.40 19.58
N GLY A 15 -27.69 14.06 20.47
CA GLY A 15 -28.75 13.45 21.25
C GLY A 15 -30.01 13.20 20.43
N ALA A 16 -30.52 11.98 20.43
CA ALA A 16 -31.93 11.65 20.17
C ALA A 16 -32.29 10.33 20.85
N ALA A 17 -33.51 10.29 21.39
CA ALA A 17 -34.02 9.35 22.38
C ALA A 17 -34.22 7.89 21.91
N THR A 18 -34.02 6.97 22.86
CA THR A 18 -34.61 5.62 23.02
C THR A 18 -34.93 4.79 21.77
N SER A 19 -34.15 3.74 21.50
CA SER A 19 -34.61 2.37 21.16
C SER A 19 -33.44 1.40 20.97
N LEU A 20 -33.65 0.16 21.42
CA LEU A 20 -32.83 -1.07 21.35
C LEU A 20 -31.41 -0.97 20.75
N LEU A 21 -30.42 -1.34 21.58
CA LEU A 21 -29.06 -1.68 21.14
C LEU A 21 -29.08 -2.94 20.26
N THR A 22 -29.24 -2.76 18.95
CA THR A 22 -28.47 -3.57 18.00
C THR A 22 -27.19 -2.79 17.73
N ILE A 23 -26.12 -3.13 18.45
CA ILE A 23 -24.75 -2.82 18.01
C ILE A 23 -24.51 -3.68 16.77
N GLY A 24 -25.05 -3.24 15.64
CA GLY A 24 -24.52 -3.65 14.35
C GLY A 24 -23.06 -3.23 14.37
N SER A 25 -22.15 -4.18 14.16
CA SER A 25 -20.73 -3.91 14.05
C SER A 25 -20.54 -2.81 13.01
N VAL A 26 -20.29 -1.58 13.47
CA VAL A 26 -19.83 -0.51 12.60
C VAL A 26 -18.43 -0.93 12.21
N ALA A 27 -18.28 -1.53 11.03
CA ALA A 27 -17.00 -1.62 10.38
C ALA A 27 -16.56 -0.19 10.09
N ILE A 28 -15.81 0.41 11.03
CA ILE A 28 -15.05 1.61 10.77
C ILE A 28 -13.96 1.14 9.80
N ALA A 29 -14.23 1.28 8.50
CA ALA A 29 -13.19 1.18 7.49
C ALA A 29 -12.23 2.33 7.79
N VAL A 30 -11.18 2.04 8.56
CA VAL A 30 -10.01 2.89 8.61
C VAL A 30 -9.48 2.83 7.19
N ALA A 31 -9.75 3.84 6.39
CA ALA A 31 -9.14 3.96 5.08
C ALA A 31 -7.63 3.84 5.31
N ASP A 32 -7.02 2.79 4.78
CA ASP A 32 -5.57 2.70 4.73
C ASP A 32 -5.10 4.01 4.09
N PRO A 33 -4.18 4.77 4.72
CA PRO A 33 -3.63 5.94 4.07
C PRO A 33 -2.97 5.55 2.73
N ASN A 34 -2.63 4.29 2.48
CA ASN A 34 -2.10 3.85 1.20
C ASN A 34 -3.21 3.68 0.14
N PRO A 35 -3.08 4.27 -1.08
CA PRO A 35 -4.02 4.01 -2.18
C PRO A 35 -4.03 2.54 -2.64
N VAL A 36 -2.95 1.80 -2.33
CA VAL A 36 -2.81 0.38 -2.60
C VAL A 36 -2.63 -0.32 -1.26
N PRO A 37 -3.72 -0.77 -0.60
CA PRO A 37 -3.63 -1.42 0.70
C PRO A 37 -3.03 -2.82 0.57
N VAL A 38 -2.43 -3.31 1.66
CA VAL A 38 -1.98 -4.71 1.76
C VAL A 38 -3.23 -5.62 1.73
N PRO A 39 -3.27 -6.66 0.88
CA PRO A 39 -4.38 -7.61 0.86
C PRO A 39 -4.59 -8.25 2.23
N GLY A 40 -5.85 -8.33 2.70
CA GLY A 40 -6.15 -8.82 4.05
C GLY A 40 -5.80 -10.28 4.31
N ASN A 41 -5.54 -11.07 3.27
CA ASN A 41 -5.09 -12.46 3.31
C ASN A 41 -3.57 -12.60 3.05
N TYR A 42 -2.82 -11.51 3.01
CA TYR A 42 -1.37 -11.53 2.84
C TYR A 42 -0.70 -11.84 4.19
N GLU A 43 0.19 -12.83 4.23
CA GLU A 43 0.87 -13.28 5.45
C GLU A 43 2.38 -13.09 5.34
N PRO A 44 2.93 -11.95 5.83
CA PRO A 44 4.35 -11.65 5.70
C PRO A 44 5.24 -12.70 6.37
N GLY A 45 6.31 -13.11 5.68
CA GLY A 45 7.30 -14.08 6.15
C GLY A 45 6.92 -15.55 5.91
N SER A 46 5.85 -15.83 5.17
CA SER A 46 5.43 -17.20 4.82
C SER A 46 6.20 -17.79 3.62
N GLY A 47 7.07 -17.01 2.97
CA GLY A 47 7.96 -17.45 1.89
C GLY A 47 8.54 -16.29 1.10
N ASP A 48 9.24 -16.61 0.00
CA ASP A 48 9.90 -15.63 -0.89
C ASP A 48 8.92 -14.78 -1.74
N LEU A 49 7.61 -15.08 -1.68
CA LEU A 49 6.55 -14.27 -2.30
C LEU A 49 5.61 -13.70 -1.23
N HIS A 50 6.12 -13.52 -0.01
CA HIS A 50 5.39 -12.90 1.08
C HIS A 50 6.35 -12.05 1.91
N ASP A 51 7.29 -11.34 1.29
CA ASP A 51 8.35 -10.57 1.95
C ASP A 51 8.22 -9.05 1.78
N TYR A 52 7.06 -8.59 1.30
CA TYR A 52 6.79 -7.24 0.82
C TYR A 52 7.76 -6.87 -0.32
N CYS A 53 8.49 -5.77 -0.20
CA CYS A 53 9.43 -5.38 -1.23
C CYS A 53 10.79 -6.05 -0.97
N THR A 54 11.22 -6.92 -1.89
CA THR A 54 12.55 -7.55 -1.83
C THR A 54 13.66 -6.58 -2.27
N SER A 55 14.84 -6.72 -1.66
CA SER A 55 16.04 -5.96 -1.99
C SER A 55 16.36 -5.98 -3.50
N PRO A 56 16.70 -4.83 -4.12
CA PRO A 56 17.12 -3.58 -3.48
C PRO A 56 16.00 -2.59 -3.20
N MET A 57 14.72 -2.95 -3.39
CA MET A 57 13.63 -2.02 -3.17
C MET A 57 13.26 -1.94 -1.69
N PRO A 58 13.30 -0.76 -1.04
CA PRO A 58 12.78 -0.59 0.29
C PRO A 58 11.25 -0.59 0.27
N ASN A 59 10.64 -1.01 1.38
CA ASN A 59 9.19 -0.89 1.59
C ASN A 59 8.66 0.54 1.49
N GLU A 60 9.53 1.54 1.68
CA GLU A 60 9.16 2.95 1.58
C GLU A 60 10.23 3.74 0.80
N TYR A 61 9.81 4.69 -0.03
CA TYR A 61 10.70 5.64 -0.71
C TYR A 61 10.19 7.07 -0.57
N LEU A 62 11.00 7.96 0.02
CA LEU A 62 10.65 9.36 0.28
C LEU A 62 9.34 9.55 1.10
N GLY A 63 8.91 8.52 1.84
CA GLY A 63 7.64 8.50 2.59
C GLY A 63 6.44 7.95 1.82
N ALA A 64 6.63 7.45 0.61
CA ALA A 64 5.63 6.67 -0.13
C ALA A 64 5.75 5.19 0.27
N ASP A 65 4.67 4.59 0.77
CA ASP A 65 4.63 3.20 1.24
C ASP A 65 4.26 2.24 0.10
N PHE A 66 5.16 1.34 -0.25
CA PHE A 66 4.99 0.38 -1.33
C PHE A 66 4.56 -1.01 -0.86
N LYS A 67 4.38 -1.23 0.44
CA LYS A 67 4.09 -2.57 0.98
C LYS A 67 2.87 -3.22 0.35
N GLY A 68 1.80 -2.47 0.14
CA GLY A 68 0.59 -3.01 -0.48
C GLY A 68 0.78 -3.37 -1.96
N ALA A 69 1.53 -2.55 -2.70
CA ALA A 69 1.88 -2.85 -4.09
C ALA A 69 2.75 -4.11 -4.19
N CYS A 70 3.79 -4.22 -3.36
CA CYS A 70 4.65 -5.39 -3.33
C CYS A 70 3.87 -6.65 -2.90
N ALA A 71 3.01 -6.55 -1.87
CA ALA A 71 2.16 -7.66 -1.43
C ALA A 71 1.17 -8.16 -2.50
N ARG A 72 0.61 -7.25 -3.32
CA ARG A 72 -0.24 -7.62 -4.47
C ARG A 72 0.57 -8.30 -5.58
N HIS A 73 1.78 -7.79 -5.86
CA HIS A 73 2.67 -8.38 -6.85
C HIS A 73 3.05 -9.80 -6.47
N ASP A 74 3.48 -10.01 -5.23
CA ASP A 74 3.74 -11.29 -4.60
C ASP A 74 2.61 -12.32 -4.78
N GLN A 75 1.37 -11.96 -4.42
CA GLN A 75 0.21 -12.84 -4.58
C GLN A 75 -0.08 -13.16 -6.06
N CYS A 76 0.17 -12.21 -6.97
CA CYS A 76 0.04 -12.42 -8.40
C CYS A 76 1.09 -13.41 -8.92
N MET A 77 2.35 -13.18 -8.55
CA MET A 77 3.47 -14.08 -8.88
C MET A 77 3.23 -15.49 -8.34
N GLU A 78 2.65 -15.61 -7.14
CA GLU A 78 2.32 -16.90 -6.53
C GLU A 78 1.23 -17.63 -7.33
N LYS A 79 0.18 -16.92 -7.73
CA LYS A 79 -0.90 -17.46 -8.55
C LYS A 79 -0.42 -17.94 -9.93
N HIS A 80 0.57 -17.26 -10.51
CA HIS A 80 1.12 -17.54 -11.85
C HIS A 80 2.44 -18.34 -11.81
N ARG A 81 2.76 -18.96 -10.67
CA ARG A 81 4.00 -19.73 -10.51
C ARG A 81 4.10 -20.90 -11.49
N ASP A 82 2.97 -21.57 -11.76
CA ASP A 82 2.93 -22.80 -12.54
C ASP A 82 2.87 -22.55 -14.06
N ASP A 83 2.21 -21.47 -14.50
CA ASP A 83 2.05 -21.12 -15.91
C ASP A 83 3.14 -20.14 -16.41
N GLN A 84 3.90 -19.52 -15.50
CA GLN A 84 4.98 -18.58 -15.78
C GLN A 84 4.53 -17.35 -16.61
N VAL A 85 3.26 -16.99 -16.54
CA VAL A 85 2.69 -15.84 -17.24
C VAL A 85 2.71 -14.62 -16.32
N TYR A 86 3.88 -14.00 -16.17
CA TYR A 86 4.10 -12.92 -15.20
C TYR A 86 3.86 -11.50 -15.75
N GLY A 87 3.64 -11.35 -17.06
CA GLY A 87 3.51 -10.03 -17.72
C GLY A 87 2.48 -9.12 -17.04
N ASP A 88 1.26 -9.64 -16.86
CA ASP A 88 0.17 -8.88 -16.22
C ASP A 88 0.50 -8.52 -14.76
N CYS A 89 1.21 -9.40 -14.03
CA CYS A 89 1.65 -9.10 -12.67
C CYS A 89 2.63 -7.92 -12.64
N HIS A 90 3.54 -7.82 -13.62
CA HIS A 90 4.49 -6.72 -13.71
C HIS A 90 3.83 -5.39 -14.09
N ASP A 91 2.83 -5.44 -14.99
CA ASP A 91 2.08 -4.25 -15.42
C ASP A 91 1.18 -3.70 -14.29
N ASP A 92 0.52 -4.59 -13.55
CA ASP A 92 -0.25 -4.23 -12.36
C ASP A 92 0.66 -3.67 -11.26
N PHE A 93 1.84 -4.27 -11.06
CA PHE A 93 2.81 -3.80 -10.08
C PHE A 93 3.33 -2.40 -10.43
N GLU A 94 3.68 -2.12 -11.70
CA GLU A 94 4.07 -0.79 -12.15
C GLU A 94 2.96 0.23 -11.86
N SER A 95 1.72 -0.11 -12.20
CA SER A 95 0.55 0.76 -11.99
C SER A 95 0.32 1.06 -10.51
N ASP A 96 0.45 0.06 -9.65
CA ASP A 96 0.28 0.20 -8.21
C ASP A 96 1.37 1.09 -7.59
N LEU A 97 2.62 0.88 -7.97
CA LEU A 97 3.74 1.71 -7.50
C LEU A 97 3.58 3.17 -7.93
N GLN A 98 3.15 3.42 -9.17
CA GLN A 98 2.88 4.77 -9.66
C GLN A 98 1.69 5.40 -8.91
N ALA A 99 0.63 4.63 -8.61
CA ALA A 99 -0.50 5.09 -7.82
C ALA A 99 -0.06 5.55 -6.41
N VAL A 100 0.80 4.77 -5.75
CA VAL A 100 1.42 5.13 -4.47
C VAL A 100 2.19 6.45 -4.57
N CYS A 101 3.06 6.61 -5.57
CA CYS A 101 3.80 7.86 -5.78
C CYS A 101 2.88 9.07 -6.01
N ASN A 102 1.82 8.89 -6.79
CA ASN A 102 0.89 9.97 -7.13
C ASN A 102 0.02 10.39 -5.94
N TRP A 103 -0.36 9.43 -5.09
CA TRP A 103 -1.12 9.70 -3.88
C TRP A 103 -0.27 10.39 -2.81
N ALA A 104 0.91 9.82 -2.50
CA ALA A 104 1.81 10.31 -1.46
C ALA A 104 2.30 11.74 -1.73
N PHE A 105 2.42 12.08 -3.02
CA PHE A 105 2.91 13.37 -3.50
C PHE A 105 1.87 14.06 -4.39
N SER A 106 0.61 14.10 -3.98
CA SER A 106 -0.50 14.64 -4.78
C SER A 106 -0.50 16.17 -4.93
N SER A 107 0.18 16.89 -4.02
CA SER A 107 0.31 18.35 -4.09
C SER A 107 1.11 18.82 -5.31
N THR A 108 0.82 20.01 -5.81
CA THR A 108 1.64 20.68 -6.83
C THR A 108 3.02 21.04 -6.31
N LEU A 109 3.13 21.33 -5.00
CA LEU A 109 4.42 21.60 -4.35
C LEU A 109 5.33 20.37 -4.29
N ASP A 110 4.75 19.17 -4.44
CA ASP A 110 5.46 17.90 -4.39
C ASP A 110 5.84 17.34 -5.76
N TYR A 111 5.70 18.15 -6.81
CA TYR A 111 6.00 17.76 -8.18
C TYR A 111 7.35 17.05 -8.34
N HIS A 112 8.41 17.61 -7.74
CA HIS A 112 9.74 17.00 -7.83
C HIS A 112 9.84 15.67 -7.09
N ARG A 113 9.19 15.53 -5.92
CA ARG A 113 9.14 14.27 -5.16
C ARG A 113 8.36 13.20 -5.92
N ARG A 114 7.19 13.56 -6.47
CA ARG A 114 6.40 12.69 -7.35
C ARG A 114 7.20 12.22 -8.56
N LYS A 115 7.90 13.14 -9.24
CA LYS A 115 8.74 12.79 -10.39
C LYS A 115 9.88 11.85 -10.00
N SER A 116 10.61 12.14 -8.92
CA SER A 116 11.68 11.26 -8.43
C SER A 116 11.16 9.89 -8.02
N CYS A 117 10.00 9.82 -7.38
CA CYS A 117 9.34 8.56 -7.01
C CYS A 117 9.00 7.73 -8.26
N ASN A 118 8.37 8.33 -9.28
CA ASN A 118 8.06 7.61 -10.52
C ASN A 118 9.32 7.15 -11.26
N THR A 119 10.37 7.97 -11.35
CA THR A 119 11.65 7.54 -11.95
C THR A 119 12.31 6.40 -11.17
N TYR A 120 12.17 6.37 -9.85
CA TYR A 120 12.62 5.24 -9.03
C TYR A 120 11.83 3.96 -9.37
N VAL A 121 10.51 4.07 -9.49
CA VAL A 121 9.61 2.98 -9.91
C VAL A 121 9.98 2.44 -11.29
N ASP A 122 10.26 3.30 -12.27
CA ASP A 122 10.71 2.89 -13.61
C ASP A 122 11.96 2.01 -13.54
N GLY A 123 12.90 2.38 -12.67
CA GLY A 123 14.13 1.61 -12.43
C GLY A 123 13.87 0.26 -11.77
N VAL A 124 12.96 0.19 -10.79
CA VAL A 124 12.54 -1.06 -10.14
C VAL A 124 11.90 -2.00 -11.17
N ILE A 125 10.94 -1.50 -11.94
CA ILE A 125 10.21 -2.32 -12.92
C ILE A 125 11.14 -2.84 -14.02
N ALA A 126 12.11 -2.03 -14.46
CA ALA A 126 13.14 -2.51 -15.39
C ALA A 126 13.97 -3.68 -14.83
N VAL A 127 14.29 -3.66 -13.53
CA VAL A 127 15.00 -4.77 -12.87
C VAL A 127 14.13 -6.00 -12.74
N VAL A 128 12.85 -5.83 -12.38
CA VAL A 128 11.90 -6.93 -12.22
C VAL A 128 11.63 -7.63 -13.55
N ARG A 129 11.29 -6.88 -14.61
CA ARG A 129 11.05 -7.41 -15.97
C ARG A 129 12.30 -7.95 -16.67
N ALA A 130 13.51 -7.70 -16.13
CA ALA A 130 14.73 -8.29 -16.66
C ALA A 130 14.99 -9.70 -16.11
N LYS A 131 14.29 -10.10 -15.04
CA LYS A 131 14.47 -11.43 -14.42
C LYS A 131 13.64 -12.48 -15.14
N ASN A 132 12.40 -12.14 -15.53
CA ASN A 132 11.40 -13.03 -16.12
C ASN A 132 10.54 -12.23 -17.12
#